data_AF-A0A3D0HI94-F1
#
_entry.id   AF-A0A3D0HI94-F1
#
_cell.length_a   1.000
_cell.length_b   1.000
_cell.length_c   1.000
_cell.angle_alpha   90.00
_cell.angle_beta   90.00
_cell.angle_gamma   90.00
#
_symmetry.space_group_name_H-M   'P 1'
#
loop_
_entity.id
_entity.type
_entity.pdbx_description
1 polymer ?
#
loop_
_entity_poly.entity_id
_entity_poly.type
_entity_poly.pdbx_seq_one_letter_code
_entity_poly.pdbx_strand_id
1 'polypeptide(L)'
;RAKSVSVAHATSIGAFTSNALLISMLLPHAQDYFSRKRRIARAISISGVNAYREQFSLDPRVAYLNHGSFGAVPKIVAQAQREFQMLEESNPNLFFRTTLPKLHDEARAFVAEWLGTTPELFAFVPNA
;
A
#
# COMPACT_ATOMS: atom_id res chain seq x y z
N ARG A 1 -2.79 -43.99 -17.45
CA ARG A 1 -3.84 -43.65 -16.45
C ARG A 1 -3.59 -42.22 -15.97
N ALA A 2 -4.23 -41.24 -16.60
CA ALA A 2 -4.10 -39.82 -16.29
C ALA A 2 -4.90 -39.48 -15.01
N LYS A 3 -4.31 -38.70 -14.10
CA LYS A 3 -5.05 -38.02 -13.04
C LYS A 3 -4.90 -36.53 -13.27
N SER A 4 -6.00 -35.92 -13.71
CA SER A 4 -6.24 -34.49 -13.75
C SER A 4 -6.18 -33.92 -12.33
N VAL A 5 -5.23 -33.01 -12.07
CA VAL A 5 -5.27 -32.16 -10.88
C VAL A 5 -5.92 -30.86 -11.30
N SER A 6 -7.10 -30.60 -10.73
CA SER A 6 -7.88 -29.38 -10.89
C SER A 6 -7.06 -28.19 -10.35
N VAL A 7 -6.78 -27.23 -11.22
CA VAL A 7 -6.27 -25.91 -10.84
C VAL A 7 -7.45 -25.11 -10.33
N ALA A 8 -7.67 -25.14 -9.02
CA ALA A 8 -8.65 -24.28 -8.37
C ALA A 8 -8.10 -22.85 -8.34
N HIS A 9 -8.73 -21.97 -9.13
CA HIS A 9 -8.61 -20.52 -9.01
C HIS A 9 -9.03 -20.09 -7.61
N ALA A 10 -8.07 -19.86 -6.72
CA ALA A 10 -8.30 -19.20 -5.45
C ALA A 10 -8.15 -17.69 -5.66
N THR A 11 -9.26 -17.05 -6.05
CA THR A 11 -9.41 -15.60 -6.13
C THR A 11 -9.29 -15.02 -4.71
N SER A 12 -8.07 -14.68 -4.31
CA SER A 12 -7.73 -14.10 -3.01
C SER A 12 -8.03 -12.60 -3.01
N ILE A 13 -9.29 -12.25 -2.72
CA ILE A 13 -9.74 -10.88 -2.45
C ILE A 13 -9.10 -10.31 -1.16
N GLY A 14 -8.50 -11.15 -0.31
CA GLY A 14 -7.89 -10.76 0.97
C GLY A 14 -6.45 -10.25 0.91
N ALA A 15 -5.76 -10.32 -0.22
CA ALA A 15 -4.35 -9.90 -0.34
C ALA A 15 -4.15 -8.40 -0.65
N PHE A 16 -5.24 -7.67 -0.92
CA PHE A 16 -5.17 -6.33 -1.52
C PHE A 16 -4.90 -5.19 -0.53
N THR A 17 -5.17 -5.36 0.76
CA THR A 17 -5.04 -4.28 1.76
C THR A 17 -3.66 -4.24 2.42
N SER A 18 -3.05 -5.40 2.70
CA SER A 18 -1.74 -5.45 3.37
C SER A 18 -0.57 -5.08 2.47
N ASN A 19 -0.69 -5.29 1.16
CA ASN A 19 0.29 -4.78 0.20
C ASN A 19 0.22 -3.24 0.05
N ALA A 20 -0.94 -2.60 0.26
CA ALA A 20 -1.07 -1.15 0.02
C ALA A 20 -0.20 -0.28 0.96
N LEU A 21 0.03 -0.71 2.20
CA LEU A 21 0.95 -0.04 3.14
C LEU A 21 2.41 -0.18 2.72
N LEU A 22 2.80 -1.41 2.37
CA LEU A 22 4.10 -1.82 1.81
C LEU A 22 4.50 -1.00 0.57
N ILE A 23 3.51 -0.68 -0.26
CA ILE A 23 3.61 0.00 -1.55
C ILE A 23 3.81 1.53 -1.43
N SER A 24 3.32 2.15 -0.36
CA SER A 24 3.43 3.61 -0.18
C SER A 24 4.81 4.08 0.31
N MET A 25 5.62 3.15 0.82
CA MET A 25 6.86 3.43 1.55
C MET A 25 8.12 3.29 0.68
N LEU A 26 8.03 2.58 -0.46
CA LEU A 26 9.14 2.34 -1.38
C LEU A 26 9.29 3.40 -2.49
N LEU A 27 8.43 4.42 -2.52
CA LEU A 27 8.58 5.54 -3.45
C LEU A 27 9.66 6.52 -2.95
N PRO A 28 10.73 6.81 -3.72
CA PRO A 28 11.72 7.84 -3.38
C PRO A 28 11.09 9.23 -3.16
N HIS A 29 9.89 9.47 -3.70
CA HIS A 29 9.14 10.71 -3.53
C HIS A 29 8.22 10.76 -2.29
N ALA A 30 7.96 9.64 -1.61
CA ALA A 30 7.13 9.64 -0.41
C ALA A 30 7.85 10.27 0.79
N GLN A 31 9.18 10.08 0.91
CA GLN A 31 9.97 10.70 1.98
C GLN A 31 10.03 12.23 1.88
N ASP A 32 10.08 12.79 0.67
CA ASP A 32 10.08 14.24 0.45
C ASP A 32 8.68 14.86 0.72
N TYR A 33 7.61 14.10 0.48
CA TYR A 33 6.23 14.50 0.81
C TYR A 33 5.99 14.65 2.32
N PHE A 34 6.48 13.71 3.14
CA PHE A 34 6.30 13.77 4.60
C PHE A 34 7.23 14.79 5.28
N SER A 35 8.42 15.03 4.73
CA SER A 35 9.40 15.96 5.30
C SER A 35 9.00 17.43 5.13
N ARG A 36 8.37 17.81 4.00
CA ARG A 36 7.93 19.20 3.75
C ARG A 36 6.73 19.64 4.59
N LYS A 37 5.86 18.71 5.05
CA LYS A 37 4.61 19.06 5.76
C LYS A 37 4.73 19.35 7.25
N ARG A 38 5.82 18.97 7.92
CA ARG A 38 6.03 19.28 9.35
C ARG A 38 6.14 20.80 9.63
N ARG A 39 6.40 21.63 8.62
CA ARG A 39 6.57 23.08 8.77
C ARG A 39 5.29 23.90 8.53
N ILE A 40 4.23 23.29 7.99
CA ILE A 40 3.00 23.99 7.55
C ILE A 40 1.85 23.79 8.57
N ALA A 41 2.08 23.05 9.65
CA ALA A 41 1.06 22.72 10.66
C ALA A 41 0.66 23.90 11.59
N ARG A 42 1.11 25.14 11.34
CA ARG A 42 0.85 26.30 12.23
C ARG A 42 -0.03 27.40 11.66
N ALA A 43 -0.72 27.17 10.55
CA ALA A 43 -1.77 28.07 10.07
C ALA A 43 -2.79 27.32 9.22
N ILE A 44 -3.76 26.65 9.84
CA ILE A 44 -4.89 26.07 9.11
C ILE A 44 -6.09 27.02 9.26
N SER A 45 -6.27 27.84 8.22
CA SER A 45 -7.58 28.39 7.88
C SER A 45 -8.51 27.24 7.51
N ILE A 46 -9.79 27.32 7.91
CA ILE A 46 -10.83 26.29 7.72
C ILE A 46 -11.16 26.05 6.22
N SER A 47 -10.45 26.69 5.29
CA SER A 47 -10.47 26.37 3.85
C SER A 47 -9.63 25.13 3.46
N GLY A 48 -8.82 24.56 4.36
CA GLY A 48 -7.86 23.48 4.05
C GLY A 48 -8.39 22.03 4.06
N VAL A 49 -9.62 21.78 4.49
CA VAL A 49 -10.16 20.41 4.65
C VAL A 49 -10.38 19.71 3.30
N ASN A 50 -10.59 20.47 2.22
CA ASN A 50 -10.89 19.91 0.90
C ASN A 50 -9.66 19.40 0.12
N ALA A 51 -8.46 19.93 0.36
CA ALA A 51 -7.28 19.58 -0.44
C ALA A 51 -6.86 18.11 -0.33
N TYR A 52 -7.21 17.44 0.76
CA TYR A 52 -6.91 16.01 0.96
C TYR A 52 -7.97 15.10 0.38
N ARG A 53 -9.23 15.54 0.28
CA ARG A 53 -10.33 14.72 -0.25
C ARG A 53 -10.08 14.30 -1.69
N GLU A 54 -9.52 15.19 -2.49
CA GLU A 54 -9.18 14.94 -3.91
C GLU A 54 -8.12 13.86 -4.10
N GLN A 55 -7.33 13.56 -3.06
CA GLN A 55 -6.34 12.49 -3.09
C GLN A 55 -6.96 11.10 -3.00
N PHE A 56 -8.25 10.97 -2.69
CA PHE A 56 -8.95 9.69 -2.61
C PHE A 56 -9.97 9.55 -3.74
N SER A 57 -10.25 8.32 -4.15
CA SER A 57 -11.28 8.01 -5.15
C SER A 57 -12.63 7.67 -4.49
N LEU A 58 -13.05 8.47 -3.51
CA LEU A 58 -14.32 8.31 -2.79
C LEU A 58 -15.46 9.02 -3.54
N ASP A 59 -16.70 8.52 -3.43
CA ASP A 59 -17.87 9.20 -4.03
C ASP A 59 -18.02 10.60 -3.39
N PRO A 60 -17.96 11.69 -4.18
CA PRO A 60 -18.04 13.04 -3.65
C PRO A 60 -19.36 13.34 -2.92
N ARG A 61 -20.43 12.57 -3.19
CA ARG A 61 -21.77 12.75 -2.62
C ARG A 61 -21.97 12.02 -1.29
N VAL A 62 -21.04 11.13 -0.92
CA VAL A 62 -21.14 10.32 0.29
C VAL A 62 -20.21 10.87 1.38
N ALA A 63 -20.76 11.03 2.58
CA ALA A 63 -20.00 11.38 3.78
C ALA A 63 -19.48 10.10 4.46
N TYR A 64 -18.18 9.82 4.30
CA TYR A 64 -17.54 8.64 4.88
C TYR A 64 -17.08 8.94 6.31
N LEU A 65 -17.91 8.61 7.29
CA LEU A 65 -17.66 8.92 8.71
C LEU A 65 -16.93 7.80 9.47
N ASN A 66 -16.85 6.59 8.89
CA ASN A 66 -16.20 5.43 9.50
C ASN A 66 -14.99 4.97 8.68
N HIS A 67 -13.91 5.75 8.72
CA HIS A 67 -12.65 5.35 8.08
C HIS A 67 -11.94 4.21 8.83
N GLY A 68 -12.22 4.02 10.12
CA GLY A 68 -11.56 3.02 10.96
C GLY A 68 -11.94 1.56 10.65
N SER A 69 -13.01 1.31 9.89
CA SER A 69 -13.42 -0.05 9.53
C SER A 69 -12.55 -0.67 8.44
N PHE A 70 -12.60 -0.09 7.23
CA PHE A 70 -11.90 -0.63 6.04
C PHE A 70 -10.84 0.32 5.49
N GLY A 71 -10.77 1.55 6.01
CA GLY A 71 -9.92 2.60 5.46
C GLY A 71 -10.38 3.10 4.08
N ALA A 72 -9.54 3.93 3.49
CA ALA A 72 -9.60 4.35 2.10
C ALA A 72 -8.16 4.55 1.61
N VAL A 73 -7.88 4.15 0.38
CA VAL A 73 -6.53 4.18 -0.17
C VAL A 73 -6.35 5.47 -1.00
N PRO A 74 -5.33 6.30 -0.74
CA PRO A 74 -5.03 7.44 -1.59
C PRO A 74 -4.67 7.01 -3.02
N LYS A 75 -5.01 7.84 -4.01
CA LYS A 75 -4.79 7.61 -5.45
C LYS A 75 -3.33 7.28 -5.78
N ILE A 76 -2.37 7.93 -5.12
CA ILE A 76 -0.94 7.65 -5.31
C ILE A 76 -0.55 6.22 -4.89
N VAL A 77 -1.15 5.72 -3.80
CA VAL A 77 -0.91 4.35 -3.32
C VAL A 77 -1.59 3.34 -4.24
N ALA A 78 -2.83 3.62 -4.67
CA ALA A 78 -3.53 2.81 -5.65
C ALA A 78 -2.80 2.74 -7.01
N GLN A 79 -2.14 3.83 -7.41
CA GLN A 79 -1.34 3.87 -8.63
C GLN A 79 -0.10 2.97 -8.54
N ALA A 80 0.66 3.08 -7.46
CA ALA A 80 1.82 2.22 -7.23
C ALA A 80 1.40 0.72 -7.14
N GLN A 81 0.23 0.42 -6.57
CA GLN A 81 -0.30 -0.94 -6.58
C GLN A 81 -0.54 -1.48 -7.98
N ARG A 82 -1.10 -0.66 -8.88
CA ARG A 82 -1.28 -1.05 -10.30
C ARG A 82 0.06 -1.28 -11.00
N GLU A 83 1.09 -0.51 -10.68
CA GLU A 83 2.43 -0.71 -11.25
C GLU A 83 3.01 -2.07 -10.86
N PHE A 84 2.86 -2.50 -9.60
CA PHE A 84 3.28 -3.83 -9.19
C PHE A 84 2.46 -4.95 -9.83
N GLN A 85 1.15 -4.76 -10.02
CA GLN A 85 0.30 -5.71 -10.75
C GLN A 85 0.79 -5.88 -12.20
N MET A 86 1.09 -4.77 -12.89
CA MET A 86 1.65 -4.84 -14.24
C MET A 86 2.99 -5.58 -14.28
N LEU A 87 3.86 -5.38 -13.27
CA LEU A 87 5.12 -6.11 -13.17
C LEU A 87 4.89 -7.62 -12.95
N GLU A 88 3.98 -7.98 -12.04
CA GLU A 88 3.57 -9.36 -11.78
C GLU A 88 3.03 -10.04 -13.05
N GLU A 89 2.08 -9.40 -13.74
CA GLU A 89 1.43 -9.93 -14.94
C GLU A 89 2.40 -10.05 -16.12
N SER A 90 3.36 -9.12 -16.25
CA SER A 90 4.33 -9.11 -17.35
C SER A 90 5.31 -10.29 -17.31
N ASN A 91 5.72 -10.72 -16.11
CA ASN A 91 6.64 -11.84 -15.92
C ASN A 91 6.50 -12.41 -14.49
N PRO A 92 5.51 -13.28 -14.26
CA PRO A 92 5.21 -13.76 -12.91
C PRO A 92 6.35 -14.60 -12.33
N ASN A 93 7.11 -15.32 -13.17
CA ASN A 93 8.24 -16.12 -12.67
C ASN A 93 9.34 -15.23 -12.09
N LEU A 94 9.73 -14.17 -12.80
CA LEU A 94 10.71 -13.21 -12.30
C LEU A 94 10.17 -12.48 -11.07
N PHE A 95 8.91 -12.04 -11.13
CA PHE A 95 8.29 -11.27 -10.06
C PHE A 95 8.29 -12.03 -8.74
N PHE A 96 7.70 -13.24 -8.72
CA PHE A 96 7.56 -14.00 -7.48
C PHE A 96 8.88 -14.58 -6.97
N ARG A 97 9.81 -14.96 -7.85
CA ARG A 97 11.07 -15.60 -7.41
C ARG A 97 12.13 -14.60 -6.97
N THR A 98 12.12 -13.38 -7.51
CA THR A 98 13.24 -12.44 -7.35
C THR A 98 12.78 -11.03 -6.97
N THR A 99 11.79 -10.48 -7.67
CA THR A 99 11.40 -9.07 -7.47
C THR A 99 10.67 -8.86 -6.16
N LEU A 100 9.63 -9.66 -5.90
CA LEU A 100 8.78 -9.54 -4.72
C LEU A 100 9.57 -9.75 -3.41
N PRO A 101 10.43 -10.77 -3.24
CA PRO A 101 11.21 -10.92 -2.01
C PRO A 101 12.06 -9.68 -1.67
N LYS A 102 12.72 -9.09 -2.68
CA LYS A 102 13.55 -7.88 -2.47
C LYS A 102 12.70 -6.68 -2.04
N LEU A 103 11.61 -6.41 -2.74
CA LEU A 103 10.68 -5.33 -2.39
C LEU A 103 10.09 -5.54 -0.99
N HIS A 104 9.80 -6.79 -0.62
CA HIS A 104 9.28 -7.13 0.70
C HIS A 104 10.31 -6.88 1.81
N ASP A 105 11.59 -7.18 1.58
CA ASP A 105 12.68 -6.89 2.51
C ASP A 105 12.89 -5.38 2.69
N GLU A 106 12.90 -4.63 1.60
CA GLU A 106 13.04 -3.16 1.63
C GLU A 106 11.89 -2.50 2.40
N ALA A 107 10.64 -2.91 2.16
CA ALA A 107 9.50 -2.35 2.86
C ALA A 107 9.48 -2.75 4.33
N ARG A 108 9.87 -3.99 4.65
CA ARG A 108 9.99 -4.45 6.05
C ARG A 108 11.02 -3.62 6.80
N ALA A 109 12.16 -3.32 6.17
CA ALA A 109 13.19 -2.47 6.75
C ALA A 109 12.69 -1.05 7.02
N PHE A 110 12.04 -0.43 6.03
CA PHE A 110 11.49 0.90 6.17
C PHE A 110 10.45 1.00 7.29
N VAL A 111 9.50 0.05 7.36
CA VAL A 111 8.42 0.10 8.37
C VAL A 111 8.98 -0.17 9.76
N ALA A 112 9.90 -1.13 9.88
CA ALA A 112 10.55 -1.41 11.14
C ALA A 112 11.26 -0.18 11.69
N GLU A 113 12.05 0.50 10.85
CA GLU A 113 12.70 1.77 11.20
C GLU A 113 11.68 2.83 11.62
N TRP A 114 10.61 3.00 10.85
CA TRP A 114 9.55 3.96 11.14
C TRP A 114 8.84 3.67 12.48
N LEU A 115 8.68 2.40 12.84
CA LEU A 115 8.12 1.95 14.11
C LEU A 115 9.15 1.92 15.27
N GLY A 116 10.43 2.21 14.99
CA GLY A 116 11.49 2.16 15.99
C GLY A 116 11.87 0.74 16.43
N THR A 117 11.72 -0.26 15.55
CA THR A 117 12.10 -1.66 15.79
C THR A 117 13.08 -2.16 14.72
N THR A 118 13.50 -3.41 14.79
CA THR A 118 14.36 -4.05 13.77
C THR A 118 13.54 -4.88 12.79
N PRO A 119 14.03 -5.09 11.55
CA PRO A 119 13.30 -5.86 10.54
C PRO A 119 13.08 -7.33 10.92
N GLU A 120 13.87 -7.87 11.85
CA GLU A 120 13.74 -9.23 12.38
C GLU A 120 12.58 -9.37 13.38
N LEU A 121 12.14 -8.26 13.98
CA LEU A 121 11.04 -8.19 14.94
C LEU A 121 9.72 -7.70 14.30
N PHE A 122 9.71 -7.49 13.00
CA PHE A 122 8.55 -7.00 12.25
C PHE A 122 8.22 -7.95 11.10
N ALA A 123 6.93 -8.24 10.90
CA ALA A 123 6.48 -9.05 9.78
C ALA A 123 5.15 -8.51 9.25
N PHE A 124 4.96 -8.59 7.93
CA PHE A 124 3.66 -8.35 7.33
C PHE A 124 2.80 -9.61 7.41
N VAL A 125 1.55 -9.42 7.81
CA VAL A 125 0.51 -10.46 7.83
C VAL A 125 -0.72 -9.94 7.08
N PRO A 126 -1.62 -10.82 6.59
CA PRO A 126 -2.78 -10.39 5.81
C PRO A 126 -3.72 -9.42 6.55
N ASN A 127 -3.82 -9.51 7.87
CA ASN A 127 -4.59 -8.62 8.74
C ASN A 127 -4.22 -8.89 10.22
N ALA A 128 -4.69 -8.02 11.12
CA ALA A 128 -4.55 -8.15 12.57
C ALA A 128 -5.67 -9.02 13.18
#